data_AF-A0A5C7RJV9-F1
#
_entry.id   AF-A0A5C7RJV9-F1
#
_cell.length_a   1.000
_cell.length_b   1.000
_cell.length_c   1.000
_cell.angle_alpha   90.00
_cell.angle_beta   90.00
_cell.angle_gamma   90.00
#
_symmetry.space_group_name_H-M   'P 1'
#
loop_
_entity.id
_entity.type
_entity.pdbx_description
1 polymer ?
#
loop_
_entity_poly.entity_id
_entity_poly.type
_entity_poly.pdbx_seq_one_letter_code
_entity_poly.pdbx_strand_id
1 'polypeptide(L)'
;MNRKPTYSPDTSSYIAPTPEELEYILFKQIVPALGIQESKGASLSALADIDRKKIGQWCSGNGQIPYSVLYTIIHKGLNIKITCDNWRQEIGL
;
A
#
# COMPACT_ATOMS: atom_id res chain seq x y z
N MET A 1 15.78 33.75 -4.40
CA MET A 1 16.33 32.38 -4.34
C MET A 1 15.55 31.59 -3.31
N ASN A 2 14.98 30.45 -3.71
CA ASN A 2 14.67 29.24 -2.90
C ASN A 2 13.61 28.38 -3.63
N ARG A 3 13.99 27.83 -4.79
CA ARG A 3 13.23 26.71 -5.38
C ARG A 3 13.66 25.47 -4.60
N LYS A 4 12.86 25.06 -3.62
CA LYS A 4 12.99 23.72 -3.04
C LYS A 4 12.87 22.72 -4.20
N PRO A 5 13.69 21.65 -4.25
CA PRO A 5 13.44 20.58 -5.19
C PRO A 5 12.16 19.89 -4.74
N THR A 6 11.02 20.26 -5.32
CA THR A 6 9.79 19.49 -5.19
C THR A 6 10.03 18.22 -5.99
N TYR A 7 10.57 17.20 -5.32
CA TYR A 7 10.52 15.84 -5.84
C TYR A 7 9.05 15.41 -5.77
N SER A 8 8.26 15.90 -6.71
CA SER A 8 7.00 15.28 -7.10
C SER A 8 7.41 14.30 -8.18
N PRO A 9 7.73 13.02 -7.85
CA PRO A 9 7.56 12.01 -8.88
C PRO A 9 6.11 12.14 -9.32
N ASP A 10 5.85 12.07 -10.61
CA ASP A 10 4.54 12.29 -11.22
C ASP A 10 3.50 11.29 -10.66
N THR A 11 3.03 11.55 -9.44
CA THR A 11 1.92 10.87 -8.78
C THR A 11 0.63 11.62 -9.10
N SER A 12 0.64 12.56 -10.04
CA SER A 12 -0.55 13.28 -10.50
C SER A 12 -1.63 12.32 -10.97
N SER A 13 -1.23 11.18 -11.54
CA SER A 13 -2.13 10.11 -11.97
C SER A 13 -2.44 9.06 -10.90
N TYR A 14 -1.78 9.12 -9.73
CA TYR A 14 -1.99 8.11 -8.71
C TYR A 14 -3.35 8.28 -8.05
N ILE A 15 -4.23 7.32 -8.33
CA ILE A 15 -5.50 7.17 -7.64
C ILE A 15 -5.30 6.17 -6.52
N ALA A 16 -5.33 6.65 -5.27
CA ALA A 16 -5.24 5.79 -4.10
C ALA A 16 -6.32 4.69 -4.10
N PRO A 17 -6.03 3.51 -3.52
CA PRO A 17 -7.04 2.49 -3.29
C PRO A 17 -8.14 3.04 -2.38
N THR A 18 -9.37 2.61 -2.60
CA THR A 18 -10.42 2.74 -1.60
C THR A 18 -10.04 1.92 -0.34
N PRO A 19 -10.62 2.24 0.83
CA PRO A 19 -10.44 1.41 2.02
C PRO A 19 -10.71 -0.08 1.77
N GLU A 20 -11.74 -0.41 1.01
CA GLU A 20 -12.09 -1.79 0.64
C GLU A 20 -11.03 -2.44 -0.27
N GLU A 21 -10.55 -1.72 -1.29
CA GLU A 21 -9.45 -2.18 -2.15
C GLU A 21 -8.19 -2.41 -1.31
N LEU A 22 -7.87 -1.49 -0.40
CA LEU A 22 -6.68 -1.59 0.44
C LEU A 22 -6.77 -2.81 1.37
N GLU A 23 -7.91 -3.04 2.01
CA GLU A 23 -8.13 -4.26 2.81
C GLU A 23 -8.00 -5.52 1.96
N TYR A 24 -8.56 -5.54 0.76
CA TYR A 24 -8.43 -6.67 -0.16
C TYR A 24 -6.95 -6.94 -0.49
N ILE A 25 -6.19 -5.92 -0.88
CA ILE A 25 -4.76 -6.05 -1.22
C ILE A 25 -3.98 -6.60 -0.02
N LEU A 26 -4.19 -6.01 1.16
CA LEU A 26 -3.47 -6.38 2.37
C LEU A 26 -3.81 -7.82 2.81
N PHE A 27 -5.10 -8.11 3.00
CA PHE A 27 -5.53 -9.37 3.63
C PHE A 27 -5.74 -10.51 2.64
N LYS A 28 -6.13 -10.24 1.39
CA LYS A 28 -6.40 -11.29 0.39
C LYS A 28 -5.24 -11.55 -0.56
N GLN A 29 -4.32 -10.61 -0.76
CA GLN A 29 -3.14 -10.84 -1.60
C GLN A 29 -1.85 -10.93 -0.80
N ILE A 30 -1.55 -9.92 0.03
CA ILE A 30 -0.24 -9.83 0.68
C ILE A 30 -0.06 -10.80 1.83
N VAL A 31 -1.03 -10.90 2.75
CA VAL A 31 -0.98 -11.86 3.85
C VAL A 31 -0.77 -13.31 3.38
N PRO A 32 -1.55 -13.84 2.41
CA PRO A 32 -1.32 -15.19 1.90
C PRO A 32 0.00 -15.32 1.12
N ALA A 33 0.40 -14.30 0.34
CA ALA A 33 1.67 -14.34 -0.38
C ALA A 33 2.89 -14.36 0.56
N LEU A 34 2.79 -13.69 1.71
CA LEU A 34 3.83 -13.71 2.74
C LEU A 34 3.81 -15.00 3.59
N GLY A 35 2.87 -15.92 3.35
CA GLY A 35 2.74 -17.17 4.10
C GLY A 35 2.45 -16.95 5.60
N ILE A 36 1.93 -15.78 5.97
CA ILE A 36 1.63 -15.45 7.36
C ILE A 36 0.30 -16.11 7.71
N GLN A 37 0.32 -17.12 8.59
CA GLN A 37 -0.90 -17.66 9.17
C GLN A 37 -1.71 -16.51 9.78
N GLU A 38 -3.00 -16.43 9.46
CA GLU A 38 -3.97 -15.42 9.90
C GLU A 38 -4.15 -15.41 11.43
N SER A 39 -3.12 -15.00 12.17
CA SER A 39 -3.23 -14.58 13.54
C SER A 39 -3.42 -13.07 13.51
N LYS A 40 -4.57 -12.58 14.01
CA LYS A 40 -4.97 -11.16 14.05
C LYS A 40 -3.89 -10.19 14.54
N GLY A 41 -2.84 -10.66 15.22
CA GLY A 41 -1.69 -9.88 15.66
C GLY A 41 -0.39 -10.01 14.83
N ALA A 42 -0.22 -11.05 14.01
CA ALA A 42 1.01 -11.37 13.29
C ALA A 42 1.01 -10.88 11.82
N SER A 43 -0.17 -10.85 11.17
CA SER A 43 -0.34 -10.44 9.76
C SER A 43 0.18 -9.02 9.47
N LEU A 44 0.16 -8.14 10.47
CA LEU A 44 0.65 -6.76 10.36
C LEU A 44 2.11 -6.58 10.80
N SER A 45 2.75 -7.59 11.39
CA SER A 45 4.16 -7.50 11.79
C SER A 45 5.11 -7.53 10.60
N ALA A 46 4.74 -8.17 9.49
CA ALA A 46 5.51 -8.07 8.24
C ALA A 46 5.41 -6.68 7.60
N LEU A 47 4.35 -5.94 7.94
CA LEU A 47 4.16 -4.54 7.60
C LEU A 47 4.64 -3.61 8.72
N ALA A 48 5.40 -4.09 9.72
CA ALA A 48 5.77 -3.30 10.91
C ALA A 48 6.60 -2.03 10.61
N ASP A 49 7.25 -1.97 9.44
CA ASP A 49 7.84 -0.72 8.91
C ASP A 49 6.79 0.40 8.73
N ILE A 50 5.53 0.01 8.55
CA ILE A 50 4.39 0.87 8.32
C ILE A 50 3.56 0.85 9.59
N ASP A 51 3.40 2.03 10.15
CA ASP A 51 2.66 2.23 11.39
C ASP A 51 1.25 1.62 11.28
N ARG A 52 0.94 0.62 12.13
CA ARG A 52 -0.36 -0.08 12.12
C ARG A 52 -1.54 0.87 12.29
N LYS A 53 -1.34 1.99 13.01
CA LYS A 53 -2.38 3.02 13.18
C LYS A 53 -2.68 3.70 11.86
N LYS A 54 -1.65 3.94 11.02
CA LYS A 54 -1.83 4.49 9.67
C LYS A 54 -2.56 3.52 8.74
N ILE A 55 -2.20 2.23 8.78
CA ILE A 55 -2.93 1.21 8.01
C ILE A 55 -4.41 1.20 8.42
N GLY A 56 -4.70 1.16 9.73
CA GLY A 56 -6.07 1.22 10.23
C GLY A 56 -6.81 2.50 9.83
N GLN A 57 -6.13 3.65 9.80
CA GLN A 57 -6.71 4.91 9.33
C GLN A 57 -7.06 4.87 7.84
N TRP A 58 -6.17 4.37 6.98
CA TRP A 58 -6.44 4.23 5.54
C TRP A 58 -7.57 3.24 5.26
N CYS A 59 -7.59 2.09 5.94
CA CYS A 59 -8.68 1.11 5.85
C CYS A 59 -10.02 1.64 6.41
N SER A 60 -9.99 2.60 7.35
CA SER A 60 -11.21 3.24 7.85
C SER A 60 -11.67 4.42 6.97
N GLY A 61 -11.01 4.66 5.84
CA GLY A 61 -11.27 5.82 4.96
C GLY A 61 -10.83 7.17 5.55
N ASN A 62 -10.12 7.17 6.69
CA ASN A 62 -9.62 8.36 7.35
C ASN A 62 -8.23 8.72 6.81
N GLY A 63 -8.20 9.13 5.54
CA GLY A 63 -7.01 9.50 4.79
C GLY A 63 -6.70 8.53 3.64
N GLN A 64 -5.76 8.93 2.80
CA GLN A 64 -5.33 8.15 1.64
C GLN A 64 -3.92 7.60 1.86
N ILE A 65 -3.70 6.36 1.43
CA ILE A 65 -2.36 5.76 1.42
C ILE A 65 -1.51 6.40 0.31
N PRO A 66 -0.34 6.96 0.63
CA PRO A 66 0.55 7.51 -0.39
C PRO A 66 1.15 6.38 -1.25
N TYR A 67 1.34 6.66 -2.53
CA TYR A 67 1.86 5.69 -3.51
C TYR A 67 3.17 5.02 -3.06
N SER A 68 4.12 5.78 -2.48
CA SER A 68 5.38 5.22 -2.01
C SER A 68 5.19 4.11 -0.97
N VAL A 69 4.17 4.24 -0.12
CA VAL A 69 3.83 3.22 0.87
C VAL A 69 3.14 2.06 0.19
N LEU A 70 2.15 2.30 -0.68
CA LEU A 70 1.48 1.24 -1.44
C LEU A 70 2.47 0.40 -2.26
N TYR A 71 3.39 1.06 -2.98
CA TYR A 71 4.47 0.43 -3.73
C TYR A 71 5.35 -0.44 -2.81
N THR A 72 5.75 0.08 -1.66
CA THR A 72 6.60 -0.67 -0.72
C THR A 72 5.89 -1.91 -0.19
N ILE A 73 4.60 -1.78 0.17
CA ILE A 73 3.75 -2.87 0.64
C ILE A 73 3.67 -3.97 -0.43
N ILE A 74 3.31 -3.61 -1.66
CA ILE A 74 3.12 -4.56 -2.76
C ILE A 74 4.46 -5.18 -3.19
N HIS A 75 5.52 -4.39 -3.29
CA HIS A 75 6.84 -4.89 -3.65
C HIS A 75 7.42 -5.83 -2.58
N LYS A 76 7.21 -5.55 -1.29
CA LYS A 76 7.63 -6.46 -0.21
C LYS A 76 6.74 -7.71 -0.14
N GLY A 77 5.43 -7.56 -0.34
CA GLY A 77 4.44 -8.63 -0.19
C GLY A 77 4.40 -9.60 -1.36
N LEU A 78 4.32 -9.07 -2.58
CA LEU A 78 4.10 -9.81 -3.82
C LEU A 78 5.35 -9.91 -4.70
N ASN A 79 6.44 -9.21 -4.34
CA ASN A 79 7.66 -9.10 -5.16
C ASN A 79 7.43 -8.53 -6.57
N ILE A 80 6.37 -7.74 -6.75
CA ILE A 80 6.04 -7.09 -8.03
C ILE A 80 6.31 -5.59 -7.96
N LYS A 81 6.60 -5.00 -9.12
CA LYS A 81 6.73 -3.55 -9.28
C LYS A 81 5.44 -3.04 -9.90
N ILE A 82 4.87 -2.00 -9.30
CA ILE A 82 3.66 -1.34 -9.78
C ILE A 82 3.97 0.09 -10.22
N THR A 83 3.18 0.62 -11.13
CA THR A 83 3.22 1.98 -11.65
C THR A 83 2.10 2.82 -11.05
N CYS A 84 2.26 4.15 -11.01
CA CYS A 84 1.26 5.06 -10.44
C CYS A 84 -0.11 4.94 -11.13
N ASP A 85 -0.12 4.78 -12.46
CA ASP A 85 -1.31 4.80 -13.31
C ASP A 85 -2.02 3.45 -13.37
N ASN A 86 -1.28 2.32 -13.36
CA ASN A 86 -1.83 0.99 -13.65
C ASN A 86 -1.73 -0.01 -12.49
N TRP A 87 -1.41 0.44 -11.27
CA TRP A 87 -1.18 -0.47 -10.16
C TRP A 87 -2.33 -1.46 -9.90
N ARG A 88 -3.59 -1.04 -10.11
CA ARG A 88 -4.78 -1.91 -9.98
C ARG A 88 -4.68 -3.12 -10.90
N GLN A 89 -4.44 -2.89 -12.19
CA GLN A 89 -4.32 -3.95 -13.19
C GLN A 89 -3.09 -4.83 -12.92
N GLU A 90 -1.98 -4.23 -12.49
CA GLU A 90 -0.74 -4.97 -12.19
C GLU A 90 -0.88 -5.93 -11.02
N ILE A 91 -1.80 -5.65 -10.08
CA ILE A 91 -2.11 -6.54 -8.96
C ILE A 91 -3.40 -7.35 -9.16
N GLY A 92 -4.06 -7.24 -10.31
CA GLY A 92 -5.26 -8.00 -10.65
C GLY A 92 -6.54 -7.53 -9.94
N LEU A 93 -6.68 -6.22 -9.74
CA LEU A 93 -7.89 -5.53 -9.28
C LEU A 93 -8.69 -4.94 -10.45
#